data_AF-A0A8X6KCK6-F1
#
_entry.id   AF-A0A8X6KCK6-F1
#
_cell.length_a   1.000
_cell.length_b   1.000
_cell.length_c   1.000
_cell.angle_alpha   90.00
_cell.angle_beta   90.00
_cell.angle_gamma   90.00
#
_symmetry.space_group_name_H-M   'P 1'
#
loop_
_entity.id
_entity.type
_entity.pdbx_description
1 polymer ?
#
loop_
_entity_poly.entity_id
_entity_poly.type
_entity_poly.pdbx_seq_one_letter_code
_entity_poly.pdbx_strand_id
1 'polypeptide(L)'
;MSKEILVALNSKRGSVKAQLTRIKDFVNSPEEKDKTKLESKMDTLKSLRIKLSDIRNEYYEVVVKDSDLEPLEIEILDLEDDCEDIHSSSHRVALCKSSRNCHNCSKRHNSLLCRNFERKFDSQRSQISETLPTLEPKTPQH
;
A
#
# COMPACT_ATOMS: atom_id res chain seq x y z
N MET A 1 -0.70 7.94 13.76
CA MET A 1 0.03 8.53 14.92
C MET A 1 1.37 9.16 14.48
N SER A 2 1.37 9.94 13.38
CA SER A 2 2.59 10.20 12.57
C SER A 2 3.15 11.63 12.61
N LYS A 3 2.30 12.66 12.82
CA LYS A 3 2.73 14.07 12.74
C LYS A 3 3.69 14.50 13.87
N GLU A 4 3.42 14.10 15.10
CA GLU A 4 4.26 14.46 16.25
C GLU A 4 5.65 13.81 16.15
N ILE A 5 5.72 12.56 15.68
CA ILE A 5 6.98 11.85 15.45
C ILE A 5 7.77 12.52 14.33
N LEU A 6 7.13 12.90 13.22
CA LEU A 6 7.78 13.64 12.12
C LEU A 6 8.31 15.01 12.57
N VAL A 7 7.60 15.72 13.45
CA VAL A 7 8.07 17.00 14.02
C VAL A 7 9.30 16.77 14.90
N ALA A 8 9.29 15.75 15.76
CA ALA A 8 10.44 15.39 16.58
C ALA A 8 11.67 15.01 15.73
N LEU A 9 11.46 14.20 14.68
CA LEU A 9 12.52 13.81 13.73
C LEU A 9 13.12 15.00 12.99
N ASN A 10 12.28 15.94 12.55
CA ASN A 10 12.72 17.18 11.92
C ASN A 10 13.56 18.04 12.86
N SER A 11 13.18 18.14 14.13
CA SER A 11 13.93 18.86 15.16
C SER A 11 15.30 18.22 15.41
N LYS A 12 15.35 16.88 15.57
CA LYS A 12 16.61 16.11 15.68
C LYS A 12 17.53 16.37 14.47
N ARG A 13 16.98 16.34 13.24
CA ARG A 13 17.71 16.64 12.00
C ARG A 13 18.26 18.07 11.99
N GLY A 14 17.48 19.05 12.45
CA GLY A 14 17.91 20.44 12.58
C GLY A 14 19.10 20.60 13.53
N SER A 15 19.08 19.91 14.67
CA SER A 15 20.20 19.90 15.63
C SER A 15 21.49 19.33 15.02
N VAL A 16 21.39 18.21 14.28
CA VAL A 16 22.53 17.62 13.56
C VAL A 16 23.10 18.62 12.54
N LYS A 17 22.23 19.29 11.76
CA LYS A 17 22.63 20.31 10.79
C LYS A 17 23.39 21.48 11.46
N ALA A 18 22.88 22.00 12.57
CA ALA A 18 23.52 23.09 13.30
C ALA A 18 24.89 22.71 13.88
N GLN A 19 25.06 21.46 14.32
CA GLN A 19 26.36 20.96 14.78
C GLN A 19 27.35 20.77 13.62
N LEU A 20 26.89 20.27 12.48
CA LEU A 20 27.71 20.18 11.26
C LEU A 20 28.18 21.56 10.78
N THR A 21 27.30 22.57 10.78
CA THR A 21 27.70 23.95 10.45
C THR A 21 28.82 24.43 11.36
N ARG A 22 28.69 24.27 12.68
CA ARG A 22 29.74 24.67 13.63
C ARG A 22 31.08 23.95 13.41
N ILE A 23 31.05 22.67 13.05
CA ILE A 23 32.27 21.90 12.72
C ILE A 23 32.86 22.39 11.40
N LYS A 24 32.02 22.66 10.39
CA LYS A 24 32.44 23.20 9.10
C LYS A 24 33.11 24.57 9.26
N ASP A 25 32.53 25.44 10.06
CA ASP A 25 33.09 26.76 10.35
C ASP A 25 34.44 26.65 11.07
N PHE A 26 34.54 25.73 12.05
CA PHE A 26 35.81 25.43 12.72
C PHE A 26 36.90 24.94 11.73
N VAL A 27 36.55 24.04 10.81
CA VAL A 27 37.50 23.51 9.81
C VAL A 27 37.96 24.60 8.84
N ASN A 28 37.03 25.45 8.41
CA ASN A 28 37.28 26.52 7.43
C ASN A 28 37.90 27.79 8.05
N SER A 29 37.91 27.91 9.38
CA SER A 29 38.58 29.02 10.08
C SER A 29 40.06 29.08 9.67
N PRO A 30 40.63 30.27 9.42
CA PRO A 30 42.06 30.42 9.12
C PRO A 30 42.96 30.19 10.35
N GLU A 31 42.39 30.03 11.55
CA GLU A 31 43.15 29.78 12.78
C GLU A 31 43.88 28.43 12.75
N GLU A 32 45.08 28.42 13.33
CA GLU A 32 45.83 27.19 13.59
C GLU A 32 45.05 26.31 14.58
N LYS A 33 44.79 25.06 14.19
CA LYS A 33 43.98 24.13 14.98
C LYS A 33 44.88 23.22 15.79
N ASP A 34 44.68 23.24 17.10
CA ASP A 34 45.30 22.29 18.01
C ASP A 34 44.80 20.86 17.73
N LYS A 35 45.70 19.87 17.86
CA LYS A 35 45.42 18.45 17.63
C LYS A 35 44.27 17.93 18.49
N THR A 36 44.21 18.29 19.77
CA THR A 36 43.13 17.85 20.68
C THR A 36 41.78 18.44 20.29
N LYS A 37 41.76 19.68 19.79
CA LYS A 37 40.53 20.29 19.25
C LYS A 37 40.06 19.53 18.01
N LEU A 38 40.96 19.20 17.08
CA LEU A 38 40.65 18.39 15.89
C LEU A 38 40.09 17.01 16.26
N GLU A 39 40.73 16.31 17.19
CA GLU A 39 40.28 14.99 17.69
C GLU A 39 38.87 15.07 18.28
N SER A 40 38.59 16.08 19.11
CA SER A 40 37.25 16.29 19.68
C SER A 40 36.17 16.51 18.62
N LYS A 41 36.49 17.20 17.53
CA LYS A 41 35.57 17.40 16.40
C LYS A 41 35.35 16.10 15.64
N MET A 42 36.37 15.24 15.52
CA MET A 42 36.22 13.93 14.88
C MET A 42 35.33 13.00 15.68
N ASP A 43 35.45 12.97 17.00
CA ASP A 43 34.55 12.18 17.82
C ASP A 43 33.12 12.72 17.77
N THR A 44 32.96 14.05 17.71
CA THR A 44 31.66 14.67 17.45
C THR A 44 31.08 14.23 16.10
N LEU A 45 31.87 14.22 15.02
CA LEU A 45 31.42 13.74 13.69
C LEU A 45 31.02 12.25 13.70
N LYS A 46 31.78 11.39 14.38
CA LYS A 46 31.42 9.97 14.54
C LYS A 46 30.06 9.81 15.24
N SER A 47 29.84 10.56 16.32
CA SER A 47 28.55 10.57 17.02
C SER A 47 27.42 11.10 16.14
N LEU A 48 27.64 12.17 15.37
CA LEU A 48 26.65 12.72 14.45
C LEU A 48 26.29 11.73 13.32
N ARG A 49 27.26 10.94 12.85
CA ARG A 49 27.02 9.90 11.84
C ARG A 49 26.05 8.83 12.34
N ILE A 50 26.21 8.39 13.59
CA ILE A 50 25.29 7.42 14.23
C ILE A 50 23.90 8.05 14.34
N LYS A 51 23.79 9.26 14.92
CA LYS A 51 22.51 9.97 15.06
C LYS A 51 21.78 10.17 13.73
N LEU A 52 22.51 10.47 12.66
CA LEU A 52 21.92 10.63 11.33
C LEU A 52 21.38 9.31 10.78
N SER A 53 22.07 8.20 11.03
CA SER A 53 21.61 6.85 10.67
C SER A 53 20.32 6.50 11.42
N ASP A 54 20.25 6.79 12.71
CA ASP A 54 19.07 6.54 13.54
C ASP A 54 17.87 7.34 13.05
N ILE A 55 18.05 8.66 12.81
CA ILE A 55 17.01 9.53 12.24
C ILE A 55 16.52 8.99 10.89
N ARG A 56 17.42 8.53 10.02
CA ARG A 56 17.07 7.97 8.71
C ARG A 56 16.19 6.73 8.87
N ASN A 57 16.60 5.80 9.74
CA ASN A 57 15.84 4.57 9.98
C ASN A 57 14.47 4.88 10.60
N GLU A 58 14.40 5.77 11.59
CA GLU A 58 13.13 6.22 12.19
C GLU A 58 12.22 6.90 11.13
N TYR A 59 12.78 7.66 10.18
CA TYR A 59 12.01 8.23 9.07
C TYR A 59 11.40 7.16 8.16
N TYR A 60 12.18 6.15 7.76
CA TYR A 60 11.69 5.06 6.92
C TYR A 60 10.57 4.30 7.62
N GLU A 61 10.76 3.96 8.88
CA GLU A 61 9.75 3.30 9.70
C GLU A 61 8.47 4.13 9.78
N VAL A 62 8.56 5.45 10.01
CA VAL A 62 7.36 6.32 10.14
C VAL A 62 6.65 6.57 8.82
N VAL A 63 7.40 6.69 7.71
CA VAL A 63 6.83 6.98 6.38
C VAL A 63 6.17 5.74 5.77
N VAL A 64 6.67 4.54 6.06
CA VAL A 64 6.14 3.29 5.53
C VAL A 64 4.97 2.73 6.36
N LYS A 65 4.75 3.21 7.59
CA LYS A 65 3.96 2.46 8.59
C LYS A 65 2.43 2.48 8.56
N ASP A 66 1.72 3.43 7.95
CA ASP A 66 0.28 3.57 8.31
C ASP A 66 -0.74 3.76 7.16
N SER A 67 -0.36 3.98 5.89
CA SER A 67 -1.37 4.22 4.83
C SER A 67 -1.20 3.40 3.56
N ASP A 68 0.03 2.99 3.25
CA ASP A 68 0.35 2.41 1.95
C ASP A 68 0.31 0.87 1.98
N LEU A 69 0.10 0.28 3.17
CA LEU A 69 0.01 -1.16 3.37
C LEU A 69 -1.44 -1.65 3.45
N GLU A 70 -2.34 -0.88 4.06
CA GLU A 70 -3.76 -1.25 4.17
C GLU A 70 -4.43 -1.50 2.80
N PRO A 71 -4.17 -0.70 1.74
CA PRO A 71 -4.69 -1.02 0.40
C PRO A 71 -4.08 -2.29 -0.21
N LEU A 72 -2.81 -2.57 0.10
CA LEU A 72 -2.14 -3.80 -0.37
C LEU A 72 -2.65 -5.03 0.38
N GLU A 73 -2.97 -4.89 1.67
CA GLU A 73 -3.59 -5.93 2.48
C GLU A 73 -5.01 -6.23 1.98
N ILE A 74 -5.79 -5.22 1.63
CA ILE A 74 -7.10 -5.38 0.99
C ILE A 74 -6.96 -6.06 -0.38
N GLU A 75 -6.03 -5.62 -1.22
CA GLU A 75 -5.79 -6.22 -2.54
C GLU A 75 -5.35 -7.69 -2.43
N ILE A 76 -4.56 -8.04 -1.41
CA ILE A 76 -4.20 -9.44 -1.12
C ILE A 76 -5.44 -10.25 -0.74
N LEU A 77 -6.30 -9.74 0.15
CA LEU A 77 -7.52 -10.43 0.58
C LEU A 77 -8.48 -10.65 -0.59
N ASP A 78 -8.71 -9.63 -1.43
CA ASP A 78 -9.57 -9.74 -2.61
C ASP A 78 -9.02 -10.79 -3.59
N LEU A 79 -7.70 -10.83 -3.80
CA LEU A 79 -7.05 -11.83 -4.65
C LEU A 79 -7.12 -13.25 -4.06
N GLU A 80 -7.06 -13.40 -2.73
CA GLU A 80 -7.24 -14.68 -2.05
C GLU A 80 -8.66 -15.21 -2.21
N ASP A 81 -9.66 -14.35 -2.04
CA ASP A 81 -11.08 -14.68 -2.25
C ASP A 81 -11.35 -15.07 -3.71
N ASP A 82 -10.86 -14.29 -4.67
CA ASP A 82 -10.95 -14.61 -6.10
C ASP A 82 -10.29 -15.96 -6.42
N CYS A 83 -9.15 -16.27 -5.81
CA CYS A 83 -8.47 -17.55 -5.99
C CYS A 83 -9.28 -18.71 -5.40
N GLU A 84 -9.90 -18.53 -4.23
CA GLU A 84 -10.76 -19.54 -3.61
C GLU A 84 -12.04 -19.79 -4.42
N ASP A 85 -12.64 -18.74 -4.99
CA ASP A 85 -13.77 -18.83 -5.91
C ASP A 85 -13.40 -19.55 -7.21
N ILE A 86 -12.23 -19.26 -7.78
CA ILE A 86 -11.72 -19.98 -8.95
C ILE A 86 -11.44 -21.45 -8.60
N HIS A 87 -10.87 -21.72 -7.43
CA HIS A 87 -10.59 -23.07 -6.97
C HIS A 87 -11.88 -23.88 -6.74
N SER A 88 -12.88 -23.28 -6.09
CA SER A 88 -14.17 -23.92 -5.80
C SER A 88 -15.03 -24.10 -7.06
N SER A 89 -14.92 -23.20 -8.03
CA SER A 89 -15.62 -23.27 -9.33
C SER A 89 -14.93 -24.11 -10.40
N SER A 90 -13.69 -24.58 -10.14
CA SER A 90 -12.91 -25.38 -11.11
C SER A 90 -13.47 -26.77 -11.41
N HIS A 91 -14.62 -27.14 -10.83
CA HIS A 91 -15.37 -28.31 -11.26
C HIS A 91 -16.21 -28.05 -12.52
N ARG A 92 -15.59 -28.17 -13.70
CA ARG A 92 -16.28 -28.06 -14.99
C ARG A 92 -17.16 -29.29 -15.23
N VAL A 93 -18.42 -29.21 -14.81
CA VAL A 93 -19.45 -30.25 -14.97
C VAL A 93 -19.52 -30.77 -16.42
N ALA A 94 -19.38 -29.89 -17.42
CA ALA A 94 -19.39 -30.25 -18.84
C ALA A 94 -18.21 -31.15 -19.28
N LEU A 95 -17.09 -31.13 -18.54
CA LEU A 95 -15.91 -31.98 -18.77
C LEU A 95 -15.84 -33.16 -17.78
N CYS A 96 -16.73 -33.21 -16.79
CA CYS A 96 -16.74 -34.28 -15.80
C CYS A 96 -17.37 -35.55 -16.39
N LYS A 97 -16.57 -36.62 -16.49
CA LYS A 97 -17.00 -37.93 -17.00
C LYS A 97 -17.68 -38.83 -15.95
N SER A 98 -17.92 -38.33 -14.73
CA SER A 98 -18.60 -39.11 -13.69
C SER A 98 -20.05 -39.36 -14.10
N SER A 99 -20.45 -40.62 -14.18
CA SER A 99 -21.75 -41.05 -14.69
C SER A 99 -22.88 -41.06 -13.64
N ARG A 100 -22.55 -40.86 -12.36
CA ARG A 100 -23.53 -40.90 -11.26
C ARG A 100 -23.27 -39.83 -10.21
N ASN A 101 -22.22 -39.95 -9.40
CA ASN A 101 -21.88 -38.98 -8.35
C ASN A 101 -20.48 -38.43 -8.64
N CYS A 102 -20.33 -37.10 -8.66
CA CYS A 102 -19.02 -36.49 -8.84
C CYS A 102 -18.26 -36.44 -7.52
N HIS A 103 -16.99 -36.87 -7.53
CA HIS A 103 -16.13 -36.83 -6.35
C HIS A 103 -15.76 -35.40 -5.92
N ASN A 104 -15.68 -34.45 -6.88
CA ASN A 104 -15.22 -33.09 -6.61
C ASN A 104 -16.31 -32.19 -6.00
N CYS A 105 -17.58 -32.40 -6.39
CA CYS A 105 -18.71 -31.59 -5.89
C CYS A 105 -19.74 -32.38 -5.10
N SER A 106 -19.55 -33.70 -4.94
CA SER A 106 -20.46 -34.64 -4.25
C SER A 106 -21.92 -34.62 -4.74
N LYS A 107 -22.19 -34.01 -5.91
CA LYS A 107 -23.52 -33.92 -6.52
C LYS A 107 -23.68 -34.91 -7.66
N ARG A 108 -24.94 -35.26 -7.96
CA ARG A 108 -25.31 -36.02 -9.16
C ARG A 108 -25.47 -35.08 -10.35
N HIS A 109 -24.62 -35.22 -11.36
CA HIS A 109 -24.83 -34.55 -12.64
C HIS A 109 -24.42 -35.49 -13.78
N ASN A 110 -25.34 -35.71 -14.73
CA ASN A 110 -24.98 -36.24 -16.04
C ASN A 110 -24.55 -35.04 -16.90
N SER A 111 -23.65 -35.27 -17.86
CA SER A 111 -23.01 -34.25 -18.72
C SER A 111 -23.97 -33.28 -19.45
N LEU A 112 -25.29 -33.46 -19.36
CA LEU A 112 -26.33 -32.69 -20.04
C LEU A 112 -27.35 -31.97 -19.11
N LEU A 113 -27.30 -32.11 -17.78
CA LEU A 113 -28.37 -31.61 -16.89
C LEU A 113 -27.90 -30.80 -15.66
N CYS A 114 -27.11 -29.74 -15.88
CA CYS A 114 -26.88 -28.72 -14.84
C CYS A 114 -26.84 -27.30 -15.42
N ARG A 115 -27.88 -26.90 -16.15
CA ARG A 115 -28.24 -25.48 -16.29
C ARG A 115 -29.11 -25.13 -15.09
N ASN A 116 -28.55 -24.49 -14.07
CA ASN A 116 -29.25 -23.61 -13.10
C ASN A 116 -28.29 -23.14 -11.99
N PHE A 117 -27.13 -22.60 -12.37
CA PHE A 117 -26.32 -21.77 -11.47
C PHE A 117 -25.83 -20.51 -12.18
N GLU A 118 -26.72 -19.91 -12.97
CA GLU A 118 -26.63 -18.50 -13.34
C GLU A 118 -27.88 -17.81 -12.81
N ARG A 119 -27.67 -16.62 -12.23
CA ARG A 119 -28.62 -15.66 -11.64
C ARG A 119 -28.75 -15.67 -10.12
N LYS A 120 -27.70 -15.20 -9.44
CA LYS A 120 -27.84 -14.35 -8.23
C LYS A 120 -26.86 -13.16 -8.20
N PHE A 121 -26.44 -12.64 -9.36
CA PHE A 121 -25.65 -11.40 -9.45
C PHE A 121 -26.21 -10.38 -10.45
N ASP A 122 -27.53 -10.36 -10.68
CA ASP A 122 -28.19 -9.36 -11.55
C ASP A 122 -29.42 -8.71 -10.86
N SER A 123 -29.31 -8.37 -9.57
CA SER A 123 -30.40 -7.63 -8.89
C SER A 123 -29.98 -6.35 -8.17
N GLN A 124 -28.72 -5.89 -8.30
CA GLN A 124 -28.30 -4.60 -7.73
C GLN A 124 -27.63 -3.63 -8.72
N ARG A 125 -27.78 -3.85 -10.03
CA ARG A 125 -27.37 -2.86 -11.06
C ARG A 125 -28.53 -2.02 -11.62
N SER A 126 -29.72 -2.09 -11.00
CA SER A 126 -30.91 -1.34 -11.44
C SER A 126 -31.38 -0.27 -10.46
N GLN A 127 -30.53 0.20 -9.53
CA GLN A 127 -30.87 1.32 -8.63
C GLN A 127 -29.91 2.51 -8.68
N ILE A 128 -29.06 2.62 -9.71
CA ILE A 128 -28.21 3.82 -9.92
C ILE A 128 -28.39 4.34 -11.35
N SER A 129 -29.63 4.66 -11.72
CA SER A 129 -29.94 5.40 -12.95
C SER A 129 -31.16 6.33 -12.81
N GLU A 130 -31.51 6.74 -11.58
CA GLU A 130 -32.45 7.82 -11.33
C GLU A 130 -31.70 9.00 -10.69
N THR A 131 -31.01 9.78 -11.52
CA THR A 131 -30.90 11.25 -11.41
C THR A 131 -30.07 11.75 -12.58
N LEU A 132 -30.71 11.96 -13.73
CA LEU A 132 -30.23 12.93 -14.71
C LEU A 132 -31.47 13.56 -15.38
N PRO A 133 -31.68 14.89 -15.31
CA PRO A 133 -32.82 15.53 -15.97
C PRO A 133 -32.71 15.39 -17.48
N THR A 134 -33.77 14.87 -18.10
CA THR A 134 -33.95 14.77 -19.55
C THR A 134 -34.05 16.17 -20.15
N LEU A 135 -33.06 16.57 -20.95
CA LEU A 135 -33.22 17.69 -21.89
C LEU A 135 -33.91 17.16 -23.14
N GLU A 136 -35.15 17.59 -23.37
CA GLU A 136 -35.90 17.25 -24.57
C GLU A 136 -35.31 17.92 -25.82
N PRO A 137 -35.15 17.19 -26.95
CA PRO A 137 -34.77 17.77 -28.22
C PRO A 137 -36.01 18.35 -28.93
N LYS A 138 -36.03 19.67 -29.18
CA LYS A 138 -36.99 20.28 -30.11
C LYS A 138 -36.58 19.99 -31.55
N THR A 139 -37.42 19.24 -32.25
CA THR A 139 -37.37 18.96 -33.69
C THR A 139 -37.55 20.24 -34.52
N PRO A 140 -37.05 20.27 -35.78
CA PRO A 140 -37.00 21.46 -36.62
C PRO A 140 -38.35 21.73 -37.29
N GLN A 141 -38.69 23.01 -37.49
CA GLN A 141 -39.72 23.43 -38.43
C GLN A 141 -39.08 24.24 -39.56
N HIS A 142 -39.63 24.00 -40.75
CA HIS A 142 -39.26 24.44 -42.09
C HIS A 142 -38.87 25.90 -42.26
#